data_AF-A0A8X7SHZ1-F1
#
_entry.id   AF-A0A8X7SHZ1-F1
#
_cell.length_a   1.000
_cell.length_b   1.000
_cell.length_c   1.000
_cell.angle_alpha   90.00
_cell.angle_beta   90.00
_cell.angle_gamma   90.00
#
_symmetry.space_group_name_H-M   'P 1'
#
loop_
_entity.id
_entity.type
_entity.pdbx_description
1 polymer ?
#
loop_
_entity_poly.entity_id
_entity_poly.type
_entity_poly.pdbx_seq_one_letter_code
_entity_poly.pdbx_strand_id
1 'polypeptide(L)'
;MAEEQIYQEMYQQIGEGLNEATDSFYEHFGVVVDSYNAFFTVIFQGVINEGHVQLLHAAGISSYSLLRAHLGENDGVDGLASATLNIIVEEIDRIRALRTAEKNLQTTASNIGKRDQRHSLNRNKKRIEELTIALALRPDTAANVGQRAHWKMEKEACETRVANMEQNN
;
A
#
# COMPACT_ATOMS: atom_id res chain seq x y z
N MET A 1 -24.96 0.51 -39.60
CA MET A 1 -23.49 0.64 -39.41
C MET A 1 -23.10 1.88 -38.61
N ALA A 2 -23.81 3.01 -38.67
CA ALA A 2 -23.47 4.21 -37.88
C ALA A 2 -23.88 4.14 -36.39
N GLU A 3 -24.98 3.46 -36.04
CA GLU A 3 -25.44 3.38 -34.64
C GLU A 3 -24.53 2.52 -33.74
N GLU A 4 -24.00 1.40 -34.23
CA GLU A 4 -23.07 0.55 -33.46
C GLU A 4 -21.77 1.28 -33.09
N GLN A 5 -21.27 2.14 -33.98
CA GLN A 5 -20.10 2.98 -33.68
C GLN A 5 -20.40 4.02 -32.61
N ILE A 6 -21.58 4.63 -32.64
CA ILE A 6 -22.01 5.60 -31.62
C ILE A 6 -22.13 4.91 -30.25
N TYR A 7 -22.68 3.69 -30.19
CA TYR A 7 -22.73 2.93 -28.94
C TYR A 7 -21.33 2.56 -28.42
N GLN A 8 -20.43 2.10 -29.28
CA GLN A 8 -19.05 1.78 -28.91
C GLN A 8 -18.30 3.01 -28.38
N GLU A 9 -18.43 4.16 -29.04
CA GLU A 9 -17.84 5.43 -28.58
C GLU A 9 -18.44 5.91 -27.27
N MET A 10 -19.76 5.73 -27.07
CA MET A 10 -20.41 6.03 -25.79
C MET A 10 -19.89 5.12 -24.66
N TYR A 11 -19.76 3.81 -24.90
CA TYR A 11 -19.21 2.89 -23.90
C TYR A 11 -17.74 3.19 -23.58
N GLN A 12 -16.99 3.66 -24.57
CA GLN A 12 -15.59 4.03 -24.38
C GLN A 12 -15.45 5.33 -23.58
N GLN A 13 -16.23 6.36 -23.88
CA GLN A 13 -16.25 7.61 -23.10
C GLN A 13 -16.78 7.42 -21.68
N ILE A 14 -17.79 6.56 -21.49
CA ILE A 14 -18.28 6.19 -20.15
C ILE A 14 -17.21 5.39 -19.40
N GLY A 15 -16.48 4.50 -20.08
CA GLY A 15 -15.38 3.73 -19.50
C GLY A 15 -14.18 4.60 -19.08
N GLU A 16 -13.83 5.60 -19.89
CA GLU A 16 -12.75 6.55 -19.58
C GLU A 16 -13.13 7.49 -18.42
N GLY A 17 -14.37 8.02 -18.41
CA GLY A 17 -14.87 8.83 -17.30
C GLY A 17 -15.03 8.04 -15.98
N LEU A 18 -15.32 6.74 -16.06
CA LEU A 18 -15.38 5.86 -14.89
C LEU A 18 -13.99 5.45 -14.39
N ASN A 19 -12.99 5.31 -15.27
CA ASN A 19 -11.59 5.06 -14.88
C ASN A 19 -10.98 6.25 -14.14
N GLU A 20 -11.21 7.48 -14.61
CA GLU A 20 -10.78 8.68 -13.88
C GLU A 20 -11.51 8.84 -12.53
N ALA A 21 -12.81 8.48 -12.49
CA ALA A 21 -13.57 8.46 -11.25
C ALA A 21 -13.10 7.33 -10.29
N THR A 22 -12.65 6.18 -10.80
CA THR A 22 -12.09 5.11 -9.96
C THR A 22 -10.70 5.45 -9.46
N ASP A 23 -9.81 5.99 -10.29
CA ASP A 23 -8.49 6.45 -9.85
C ASP A 23 -8.62 7.57 -8.81
N SER A 24 -9.54 8.52 -9.01
CA SER A 24 -9.88 9.55 -8.02
C SER A 24 -10.51 8.97 -6.75
N PHE A 25 -11.35 7.94 -6.86
CA PHE A 25 -11.95 7.26 -5.70
C PHE A 25 -10.92 6.42 -4.92
N TYR A 26 -9.97 5.77 -5.59
CA TYR A 26 -8.88 5.00 -4.98
C TYR A 26 -7.84 5.91 -4.31
N GLU A 27 -7.59 7.11 -4.84
CA GLU A 27 -6.75 8.12 -4.19
C GLU A 27 -7.43 8.77 -2.98
N HIS A 28 -8.74 9.04 -3.03
CA HIS A 28 -9.47 9.75 -1.97
C HIS A 28 -9.96 8.82 -0.84
N PHE A 29 -10.30 7.58 -1.18
CA PHE A 29 -10.71 6.54 -0.26
C PHE A 29 -9.68 5.41 -0.28
N GLY A 30 -8.56 5.58 0.42
CA GLY A 30 -7.65 4.50 0.82
C GLY A 30 -8.33 3.49 1.77
N VAL A 31 -9.43 2.91 1.31
CA VAL A 31 -10.49 2.30 2.11
C VAL A 31 -10.71 0.91 1.57
N VAL A 32 -10.45 -0.04 2.47
CA VAL A 32 -11.21 -1.26 2.71
C VAL A 32 -12.10 -1.66 1.53
N VAL A 33 -11.86 -2.85 0.94
CA VAL A 33 -12.96 -3.60 0.33
C VAL A 33 -13.91 -3.92 1.48
N ASP A 34 -14.73 -2.95 1.87
CA ASP A 34 -15.89 -3.22 2.66
C ASP A 34 -16.73 -4.18 1.84
N SER A 35 -17.28 -5.16 2.53
CA SER A 35 -17.94 -6.34 1.97
C SER A 35 -19.01 -6.03 0.90
N TYR A 36 -19.48 -4.77 0.82
CA TYR A 36 -20.36 -4.20 -0.20
C TYR A 36 -19.73 -4.04 -1.59
N ASN A 37 -18.40 -3.87 -1.73
CA ASN A 37 -17.75 -3.53 -3.01
C ASN A 37 -17.15 -4.73 -3.77
N ALA A 38 -17.22 -5.93 -3.18
CA ALA A 38 -16.64 -7.13 -3.76
C ALA A 38 -17.39 -7.62 -5.00
N PHE A 39 -18.72 -7.58 -4.99
CA PHE A 39 -19.55 -7.99 -6.14
C PHE A 39 -19.41 -7.05 -7.33
N PHE A 40 -19.30 -5.74 -7.10
CA PHE A 40 -18.99 -4.77 -8.16
C PHE A 40 -17.64 -5.06 -8.82
N THR A 41 -16.64 -5.45 -8.03
CA THR A 41 -15.30 -5.75 -8.56
C THR A 41 -15.31 -6.98 -9.48
N VAL A 42 -16.03 -8.05 -9.11
CA VAL A 42 -16.14 -9.24 -9.98
C VAL A 42 -17.10 -9.05 -11.17
N ILE A 43 -18.08 -8.14 -11.09
CA ILE A 43 -18.84 -7.68 -12.27
C ILE A 43 -17.90 -6.97 -13.25
N PHE A 44 -17.10 -6.02 -12.77
CA PHE A 44 -16.21 -5.22 -13.60
C PHE A 44 -15.15 -6.06 -14.31
N GLN A 45 -14.67 -7.13 -13.67
CA GLN A 45 -13.75 -8.09 -14.26
C GLN A 45 -14.43 -9.08 -15.23
N GLY A 46 -15.74 -8.98 -15.43
CA GLY A 46 -16.51 -9.86 -16.33
C GLY A 46 -16.69 -11.29 -15.81
N VAL A 47 -16.41 -11.52 -14.52
CA VAL A 47 -16.46 -12.84 -13.87
C VAL A 47 -17.91 -13.25 -13.62
N ILE A 48 -18.77 -12.26 -13.34
CA ILE A 48 -20.21 -12.42 -13.25
C ILE A 48 -20.93 -11.24 -13.92
N ASN A 49 -22.21 -11.45 -14.27
CA ASN A 49 -23.06 -10.38 -14.78
C ASN A 49 -23.99 -9.84 -13.67
N GLU A 50 -24.70 -8.75 -13.97
CA GLU A 50 -25.65 -8.12 -13.05
C GLU A 50 -26.78 -9.08 -12.62
N GLY A 51 -27.21 -9.99 -13.49
CA GLY A 51 -28.23 -11.01 -13.18
C GLY A 51 -27.78 -11.96 -12.06
N HIS A 52 -26.50 -12.34 -12.02
CA HIS A 52 -25.96 -13.14 -10.92
C HIS A 52 -26.00 -12.37 -9.58
N VAL A 53 -25.75 -11.06 -9.60
CA VAL A 53 -25.82 -10.23 -8.40
C VAL A 53 -27.27 -10.03 -7.93
N GLN A 54 -28.22 -9.90 -8.86
CA GLN A 54 -29.64 -9.84 -8.53
C GLN A 54 -30.11 -11.14 -7.85
N LEU A 55 -29.64 -12.30 -8.29
CA LEU A 55 -29.94 -13.59 -7.65
C LEU A 55 -29.34 -13.71 -6.24
N LEU A 56 -28.12 -13.21 -6.04
CA LEU A 56 -27.53 -13.10 -4.70
C LEU A 56 -28.35 -12.16 -3.80
N HIS A 57 -28.77 -11.00 -4.30
CA HIS A 57 -29.63 -10.09 -3.56
C HIS A 57 -31.01 -10.68 -3.24
N ALA A 58 -31.60 -11.44 -4.17
CA ALA A 58 -32.86 -12.14 -3.95
C ALA A 58 -32.75 -13.19 -2.84
N ALA A 59 -31.58 -13.80 -2.67
CA ALA A 59 -31.25 -14.68 -1.55
C ALA A 59 -30.85 -13.94 -0.26
N GLY A 60 -30.98 -12.61 -0.21
CA GLY A 60 -30.60 -11.79 0.94
C GLY A 60 -29.08 -11.58 1.11
N ILE A 61 -28.28 -11.96 0.10
CA ILE A 61 -26.81 -11.88 0.13
C ILE A 61 -26.36 -10.56 -0.49
N SER A 62 -26.24 -9.52 0.33
CA SER A 62 -25.79 -8.19 -0.13
C SER A 62 -24.29 -7.94 -0.02
N SER A 63 -23.52 -8.92 0.49
CA SER A 63 -22.09 -8.74 0.71
C SER A 63 -21.30 -10.05 0.64
N TYR A 64 -19.99 -9.96 0.41
CA TYR A 64 -19.12 -11.14 0.39
C TYR A 64 -19.11 -11.91 1.73
N SER A 65 -19.17 -11.19 2.85
CA SER A 65 -19.24 -11.82 4.19
C SER A 65 -20.53 -12.62 4.36
N LEU A 66 -21.65 -12.08 3.86
CA LEU A 66 -22.93 -12.79 3.87
C LEU A 66 -22.91 -13.99 2.92
N LEU A 67 -22.24 -13.88 1.76
CA LEU A 67 -22.07 -15.03 0.85
C LEU A 67 -21.29 -16.15 1.52
N ARG A 68 -20.19 -15.83 2.22
CA ARG A 68 -19.40 -16.83 2.94
C ARG A 68 -20.14 -17.46 4.11
N ALA A 69 -20.94 -16.68 4.84
CA ALA A 69 -21.80 -17.21 5.89
C ALA A 69 -22.88 -18.13 5.30
N HIS A 70 -23.55 -17.69 4.24
CA HIS A 70 -24.57 -18.45 3.52
C HIS A 70 -24.06 -19.80 3.03
N LEU A 71 -22.89 -19.82 2.38
CA LEU A 71 -22.25 -21.05 1.89
C LEU A 71 -21.67 -21.93 3.00
N GLY A 72 -21.59 -21.43 4.24
CA GLY A 72 -21.25 -22.24 5.41
C GLY A 72 -22.44 -23.02 5.96
N GLU A 73 -23.66 -22.59 5.65
CA GLU A 73 -24.92 -23.14 6.17
C GLU A 73 -25.80 -23.77 5.07
N ASN A 74 -25.59 -23.42 3.80
CA ASN A 74 -26.41 -23.80 2.66
C ASN A 74 -25.55 -24.24 1.47
N ASP A 75 -26.07 -25.17 0.65
CA ASP A 75 -25.34 -25.77 -0.49
C ASP A 75 -25.34 -24.92 -1.77
N GLY A 76 -26.00 -23.75 -1.77
CA GLY A 76 -26.07 -22.89 -2.96
C GLY A 76 -27.03 -21.72 -2.85
N VAL A 77 -27.29 -21.10 -4.00
CA VAL A 77 -28.21 -19.97 -4.18
C VAL A 77 -29.17 -20.34 -5.31
N ASP A 78 -30.46 -20.25 -5.05
CA ASP A 78 -31.49 -20.60 -6.05
C ASP A 78 -31.30 -19.78 -7.33
N GLY A 79 -31.29 -20.47 -8.47
CA GLY A 79 -31.05 -19.86 -9.78
C GLY A 79 -29.58 -19.58 -10.10
N LEU A 80 -28.63 -19.83 -9.18
CA LEU A 80 -27.19 -19.75 -9.43
C LEU A 80 -26.55 -21.13 -9.41
N ALA A 81 -25.78 -21.46 -10.46
CA ALA A 81 -25.04 -22.71 -10.50
C ALA A 81 -23.91 -22.70 -9.44
N SER A 82 -23.71 -23.82 -8.73
CA SER A 82 -22.66 -23.93 -7.70
C SER A 82 -21.26 -23.63 -8.25
N ALA A 83 -20.99 -23.98 -9.52
CA ALA A 83 -19.73 -23.64 -10.19
C ALA A 83 -19.53 -22.11 -10.29
N THR A 84 -20.59 -21.36 -10.56
CA THR A 84 -20.56 -19.89 -10.60
C THR A 84 -20.33 -19.30 -9.22
N LEU A 85 -20.96 -19.85 -8.17
CA LEU A 85 -20.71 -19.44 -6.78
C LEU A 85 -19.24 -19.65 -6.38
N ASN A 86 -18.66 -20.80 -6.74
CA ASN A 86 -17.26 -21.09 -6.47
C ASN A 86 -16.33 -20.10 -7.17
N ILE A 87 -16.58 -19.80 -8.44
CA ILE A 87 -15.81 -18.80 -9.20
C ILE A 87 -15.87 -17.41 -8.51
N ILE A 88 -17.06 -16.99 -8.07
CA ILE A 88 -17.23 -15.71 -7.34
C ILE A 88 -16.38 -15.70 -6.08
N VAL A 89 -16.44 -16.77 -5.28
CA VAL A 89 -15.71 -16.86 -4.01
C VAL A 89 -14.21 -16.86 -4.24
N GLU A 90 -13.71 -17.71 -5.15
CA GLU A 90 -12.29 -17.82 -5.47
C GLU A 90 -11.72 -16.49 -5.98
N GLU A 91 -12.43 -15.81 -6.88
CA GLU A 91 -11.93 -14.56 -7.45
C GLU A 91 -11.97 -13.41 -6.43
N ILE A 92 -13.01 -13.32 -5.59
CA ILE A 92 -13.03 -12.35 -4.50
C ILE A 92 -11.88 -12.60 -3.50
N ASP A 93 -11.62 -13.86 -3.13
CA ASP A 93 -10.51 -14.22 -2.24
C ASP A 93 -9.16 -13.87 -2.88
N ARG A 94 -8.98 -14.13 -4.18
CA ARG A 94 -7.79 -13.77 -4.94
C ARG A 94 -7.55 -12.26 -4.96
N ILE A 95 -8.58 -11.46 -5.24
CA ILE A 95 -8.49 -9.99 -5.24
C ILE A 95 -8.07 -9.48 -3.85
N ARG A 96 -8.65 -10.02 -2.78
CA ARG A 96 -8.28 -9.65 -1.41
C ARG A 96 -6.82 -9.99 -1.10
N ALA A 97 -6.34 -11.15 -1.54
CA ALA A 97 -4.96 -11.56 -1.36
C ALA A 97 -3.99 -10.63 -2.11
N LEU A 98 -4.31 -10.30 -3.37
CA LEU A 98 -3.50 -9.38 -4.19
C LEU A 98 -3.41 -7.98 -3.57
N ARG A 99 -4.53 -7.39 -3.12
CA ARG A 99 -4.52 -6.09 -2.44
C ARG A 99 -3.71 -6.09 -1.14
N THR A 100 -3.77 -7.20 -0.40
CA THR A 100 -2.95 -7.37 0.81
C THR A 100 -1.47 -7.40 0.46
N ALA A 101 -1.10 -8.13 -0.59
CA ALA A 101 0.28 -8.18 -1.08
C ALA A 101 0.76 -6.80 -1.57
N GLU A 102 -0.08 -6.07 -2.31
CA GLU A 102 0.20 -4.71 -2.78
C GLU A 102 0.44 -3.74 -1.63
N LYS A 103 -0.43 -3.74 -0.61
CA LYS A 103 -0.23 -2.92 0.60
C LYS A 103 1.08 -3.24 1.31
N ASN A 104 1.41 -4.53 1.42
CA ASN A 104 2.67 -4.97 2.01
C ASN A 104 3.87 -4.51 1.17
N LEU A 105 3.76 -4.56 -0.16
CA LEU A 105 4.79 -4.09 -1.08
C LEU A 105 4.96 -2.57 -0.96
N GLN A 106 3.89 -1.79 -0.94
CA GLN A 106 3.93 -0.34 -0.78
C GLN A 106 4.56 0.06 0.57
N THR A 107 4.19 -0.64 1.64
CA THR A 107 4.81 -0.47 2.97
C THR A 107 6.29 -0.79 2.93
N THR A 108 6.68 -1.88 2.27
CA THR A 108 8.08 -2.28 2.14
C THR A 108 8.86 -1.25 1.34
N ALA A 109 8.35 -0.84 0.17
CA ALA A 109 8.94 0.18 -0.69
C ALA A 109 9.14 1.50 0.07
N SER A 110 8.13 1.94 0.82
CA SER A 110 8.18 3.15 1.65
C SER A 110 9.20 3.07 2.81
N ASN A 111 9.67 1.87 3.14
CA ASN A 111 10.64 1.61 4.21
C ASN A 111 12.03 1.24 3.70
N ILE A 112 12.23 1.08 2.38
CA ILE A 112 13.55 0.84 1.79
C ILE A 112 14.48 1.99 2.19
N GLY A 113 15.68 1.64 2.66
CA GLY A 113 16.71 2.61 3.06
C GLY A 113 16.47 3.31 4.40
N LYS A 114 15.24 3.38 4.93
CA LYS A 114 14.95 4.05 6.22
C LYS A 114 15.68 3.40 7.39
N ARG A 115 15.80 2.07 7.40
CA ARG A 115 16.55 1.34 8.44
C ARG A 115 18.04 1.69 8.41
N ASP A 116 18.63 1.74 7.22
CA ASP A 116 20.05 2.07 7.04
C ASP A 116 20.33 3.53 7.36
N GLN A 117 19.43 4.44 6.97
CA GLN A 117 19.46 5.85 7.36
C GLN A 117 19.43 5.99 8.89
N ARG A 118 18.52 5.30 9.58
CA ARG A 118 18.44 5.31 11.06
C ARG A 118 19.72 4.76 11.71
N HIS A 119 20.26 3.66 11.19
CA HIS A 119 21.54 3.12 11.68
C HIS A 119 22.72 4.09 11.44
N SER A 120 22.75 4.77 10.30
CA SER A 120 23.76 5.78 9.98
C SER A 120 23.65 7.00 10.90
N LEU A 121 22.45 7.51 11.13
CA LEU A 121 22.16 8.61 12.04
C LEU A 121 22.66 8.30 13.46
N ASN A 122 22.27 7.15 14.00
CA ASN A 122 22.68 6.71 15.34
C ASN A 122 24.20 6.55 15.47
N ARG A 123 24.87 6.02 14.44
CA ARG A 123 26.34 5.92 14.42
C ARG A 123 27.01 7.29 14.44
N ASN A 124 26.53 8.25 13.67
CA ASN A 124 27.09 9.61 13.66
C ASN A 124 26.86 10.32 15.01
N LYS A 125 25.65 10.22 15.60
CA LYS A 125 25.37 10.79 16.94
C LYS A 125 26.31 10.23 18.01
N LYS A 126 26.46 8.91 18.07
CA LYS A 126 27.40 8.26 18.99
C LYS A 126 28.85 8.74 18.77
N ARG A 127 29.26 8.89 17.51
CA ARG A 127 30.61 9.37 17.19
C ARG A 127 30.86 10.81 17.66
N ILE A 128 29.86 11.68 17.55
CA ILE A 128 29.92 13.07 18.07
C ILE A 128 30.12 13.07 19.59
N GLU A 129 29.40 12.20 20.30
CA GLU A 129 29.56 12.05 21.76
C GLU A 129 30.97 11.57 22.13
N GLU A 130 31.48 10.52 21.47
CA GLU A 130 32.84 10.01 21.67
C GLU A 130 33.91 11.08 21.42
N LEU A 131 33.80 11.83 20.32
CA LEU A 131 34.75 12.89 19.98
C LEU A 131 34.65 14.07 20.96
N THR A 132 33.46 14.39 21.44
CA THR A 132 33.25 15.44 22.45
C THR A 132 33.94 15.07 23.77
N ILE A 133 33.80 13.81 24.22
CA ILE A 133 34.47 13.30 25.41
C ILE A 133 36.00 13.29 25.21
N ALA A 134 36.48 12.79 24.06
CA ALA A 134 37.91 12.74 23.77
C ALA A 134 38.57 14.14 23.75
N LEU A 135 37.87 15.13 23.20
CA LEU A 135 38.31 16.53 23.18
C LEU A 135 38.28 17.18 24.58
N ALA A 136 37.36 16.77 25.46
CA ALA A 136 37.31 17.24 26.84
C ALA A 136 38.43 16.62 27.71
N LEU A 137 38.73 15.34 27.50
CA LEU A 137 39.73 14.61 28.28
C LEU A 137 41.18 14.91 27.89
N ARG A 138 41.44 15.32 26.63
CA ARG A 138 42.81 15.64 26.19
C ARG A 138 43.12 17.12 26.34
N PRO A 139 44.17 17.50 27.08
CA PRO A 139 44.59 18.90 27.20
C PRO A 139 45.11 19.44 25.86
N ASP A 140 44.88 20.73 25.65
CA ASP A 140 45.33 21.46 24.47
C ASP A 140 46.81 21.80 24.58
N THR A 141 47.66 20.87 24.15
CA THR A 141 49.12 20.99 24.21
C THR A 141 49.71 20.80 22.80
N ALA A 142 50.93 21.32 22.59
CA ALA A 142 51.64 21.16 21.33
C ALA A 142 51.75 19.68 20.88
N ALA A 143 51.91 18.76 21.84
CA ALA A 143 51.97 17.32 21.58
C ALA A 143 50.65 16.70 21.08
N ASN A 144 49.50 17.33 21.39
CA ASN A 144 48.17 16.83 21.03
C ASN A 144 47.52 17.61 19.89
N VAL A 145 48.14 18.69 19.40
CA VAL A 145 47.49 19.68 18.51
C VAL A 145 46.96 19.04 17.22
N GLY A 146 47.74 18.15 16.59
CA GLY A 146 47.34 17.47 15.36
C GLY A 146 46.18 16.49 15.56
N GLN A 147 46.21 15.74 16.67
CA GLN A 147 45.14 14.79 16.99
C GLN A 147 43.83 15.50 17.38
N ARG A 148 43.93 16.59 18.15
CA ARG A 148 42.77 17.44 18.48
C ARG A 148 42.19 18.12 17.23
N ALA A 149 43.02 18.62 16.32
CA ALA A 149 42.56 19.19 15.06
C ALA A 149 41.81 18.17 14.20
N HIS A 150 42.35 16.94 14.08
CA HIS A 150 41.68 15.85 13.38
C HIS A 150 40.31 15.53 13.99
N TRP A 151 40.24 15.38 15.32
CA TRP A 151 38.97 15.10 16.00
C TRP A 151 37.94 16.22 15.87
N LYS A 152 38.37 17.49 15.85
CA LYS A 152 37.46 18.62 15.60
C LYS A 152 36.85 18.54 14.20
N MET A 153 37.67 18.33 13.17
CA MET A 153 37.19 18.19 11.80
C MET A 153 36.26 16.98 11.63
N GLU A 154 36.61 15.84 12.25
CA GLU A 154 35.77 14.64 12.21
C GLU A 154 34.41 14.88 12.89
N LYS A 155 34.41 15.58 14.03
CA LYS A 155 33.19 15.93 14.77
C LYS A 155 32.27 16.81 13.93
N GLU A 156 32.81 17.86 13.32
CA GLU A 156 32.08 18.76 12.43
C GLU A 156 31.49 18.04 11.21
N ALA A 157 32.25 17.10 10.63
CA ALA A 157 31.76 16.26 9.54
C ALA A 157 30.63 15.31 9.97
N CYS A 158 30.67 14.79 11.21
CA CYS A 158 29.55 14.03 11.77
C CYS A 158 28.33 14.92 12.04
N GLU A 159 28.51 16.11 12.61
CA GLU A 159 27.43 17.07 12.89
C GLU A 159 26.71 17.49 11.60
N THR A 160 27.48 17.80 10.55
CA THR A 160 26.94 18.10 9.22
C THR A 160 26.12 16.93 8.65
N ARG A 161 26.63 15.69 8.79
CA ARG A 161 25.90 14.49 8.34
C ARG A 161 24.60 14.28 9.13
N VAL A 162 24.60 14.51 10.44
CA VAL A 162 23.40 14.41 11.29
C VAL A 162 22.37 15.46 10.87
N ALA A 163 22.78 16.74 10.74
CA ALA A 163 21.88 17.82 10.33
C ALA A 163 21.22 17.53 8.97
N ASN A 164 22.00 17.06 7.99
CA ASN A 164 21.48 16.67 6.68
C ASN A 164 20.52 15.47 6.77
N MET A 165 20.77 14.50 7.65
CA MET A 165 19.89 13.34 7.83
C MET A 165 18.60 13.71 8.57
N GLU A 166 18.63 14.69 9.47
CA GLU A 166 17.44 15.15 10.21
C GLU A 166 16.53 16.06 9.36
N GLN A 167 17.09 16.82 8.42
CA GLN A 167 16.30 17.61 7.46
C GLN A 167 15.62 16.77 6.36
N ASN A 168 16.16 15.59 6.06
CA ASN A 168 15.67 14.70 5.01
C ASN A 168 14.77 13.55 5.51
N ASN A 169 14.44 13.51 6.82
CA ASN A 169 13.53 12.53 7.43
C ASN A 169 12.19 13.20 7.76
#